data_AF-A0A953LI10-F1
#
_entry.id   AF-A0A953LI10-F1
#
_cell.length_a   1.000
_cell.length_b   1.000
_cell.length_c   1.000
_cell.angle_alpha   90.00
_cell.angle_beta   90.00
_cell.angle_gamma   90.00
#
_symmetry.space_group_name_H-M   'P 1'
#
loop_
_entity.id
_entity.type
_entity.pdbx_description
1 polymer ?
#
loop_
_entity_poly.entity_id
_entity_poly.type
_entity_poly.pdbx_seq_one_letter_code
_entity_poly.pdbx_strand_id
1 'polypeptide(L)'
;MYDDKFNDPFGRRPEGNPEEPVDQDRTAASEQPARAEEPMTPVEPVAGGASAEQAESRPELELPEIPETPAVTASPPVLYDPPRFEPRPKEKKGGWGRGWRLAAGAVALVVLSAAVGSGSTYYLLKEHLASQPANYQQPAAPGGSGALQPVAQTVAEVGASVIPEIYNRVAPAVVSVYVESYRGFYRSSGTGSGFVVDPAGYILTNYHVVDGAQRITVQFIDGETMTARVVGKDSTSDLAVLKVDPGDRQLVAATLGDSDRVQVGELAIAIGNPYGHAFTVTAGIVSAIGREIVEPTTSIPGAIQTDAAINPGNSGGPLLNSRGEVIGVNT
;
A
#
# COMPACT_ATOMS: atom_id res chain seq x y z
N MET A 1 31.31 -18.43 48.24
CA MET A 1 31.03 -17.34 49.19
C MET A 1 31.72 -16.12 48.62
N TYR A 2 30.93 -15.17 48.11
CA TYR A 2 31.32 -13.97 47.32
C TYR A 2 32.05 -14.25 45.98
N ASP A 3 31.68 -13.67 44.82
CA ASP A 3 31.55 -12.25 44.38
C ASP A 3 32.93 -11.57 44.14
N ASP A 4 33.16 -10.70 43.16
CA ASP A 4 32.26 -10.13 42.13
C ASP A 4 33.03 -9.67 40.85
N LYS A 5 32.28 -9.29 39.80
CA LYS A 5 32.59 -8.52 38.58
C LYS A 5 33.92 -7.72 38.51
N PHE A 6 34.44 -7.54 37.28
CA PHE A 6 34.35 -6.22 36.61
C PHE A 6 34.44 -6.33 35.07
N ASN A 7 33.73 -5.43 34.40
CA ASN A 7 33.61 -5.32 32.94
C ASN A 7 34.26 -3.98 32.50
N ASP A 8 35.09 -3.98 31.46
CA ASP A 8 35.67 -2.76 30.88
C ASP A 8 35.54 -2.76 29.35
N PRO A 9 34.54 -2.03 28.80
CA PRO A 9 34.53 -1.60 27.41
C PRO A 9 35.14 -0.19 27.26
N PHE A 10 36.02 -0.03 26.25
CA PHE A 10 36.61 1.21 25.71
C PHE A 10 37.97 1.70 26.30
N GLY A 11 39.08 1.15 25.77
CA GLY A 11 40.46 1.40 26.26
C GLY A 11 41.58 1.74 25.24
N ARG A 12 41.28 2.29 24.05
CA ARG A 12 42.22 2.98 23.09
C ARG A 12 43.37 2.19 22.38
N ARG A 13 43.71 2.66 21.17
CA ARG A 13 44.93 2.36 20.39
C ARG A 13 46.11 3.22 20.90
N PRO A 14 47.39 2.98 20.52
CA PRO A 14 47.90 3.20 19.15
C PRO A 14 48.59 1.94 18.56
N GLU A 15 49.44 1.90 17.52
CA GLU A 15 50.05 2.85 16.55
C GLU A 15 50.40 2.07 15.24
N GLY A 16 51.00 2.72 14.21
CA GLY A 16 51.98 2.06 13.32
C GLY A 16 51.63 1.87 11.83
N ASN A 17 52.01 2.84 10.99
CA ASN A 17 52.20 2.68 9.54
C ASN A 17 53.43 3.48 9.09
N PRO A 18 54.30 2.90 8.24
CA PRO A 18 54.80 3.56 7.03
C PRO A 18 54.85 2.58 5.83
N GLU A 19 54.91 2.95 4.55
CA GLU A 19 54.90 4.24 3.83
C GLU A 19 54.50 3.95 2.36
N GLU A 20 54.12 4.97 1.58
CA GLU A 20 53.80 4.84 0.14
C GLU A 20 55.09 4.82 -0.73
N PRO A 21 54.97 4.74 -2.07
CA PRO A 21 54.98 6.01 -2.79
C PRO A 21 53.91 6.15 -3.89
N VAL A 22 53.33 7.34 -3.96
CA VAL A 22 52.48 7.83 -5.06
C VAL A 22 53.35 8.42 -6.17
N ASP A 23 53.07 8.04 -7.42
CA ASP A 23 53.67 8.66 -8.60
C ASP A 23 52.95 9.99 -8.94
N GLN A 24 53.73 11.05 -9.14
CA GLN A 24 53.25 12.38 -9.51
C GLN A 24 53.92 12.83 -10.79
N ASP A 25 53.15 12.96 -11.87
CA ASP A 25 53.50 13.90 -12.94
C ASP A 25 52.26 14.46 -13.64
N ARG A 26 52.43 15.64 -14.25
CA ARG A 26 51.54 16.36 -15.18
C ARG A 26 50.44 17.24 -14.57
N THR A 27 50.90 18.35 -14.03
CA THR A 27 50.23 19.65 -14.25
C THR A 27 50.48 20.14 -15.68
N ALA A 28 49.43 20.47 -16.43
CA ALA A 28 49.48 21.39 -17.57
C ALA A 28 48.09 21.98 -17.81
N ALA A 29 47.97 23.30 -17.68
CA ALA A 29 46.72 24.01 -17.96
C ALA A 29 46.50 24.19 -19.47
N SER A 30 45.24 24.12 -19.90
CA SER A 30 44.80 24.86 -21.08
C SER A 30 43.32 25.22 -20.92
N GLU A 31 43.03 26.51 -20.93
CA GLU A 31 41.67 27.04 -21.04
C GLU A 31 41.15 26.73 -22.44
N GLN A 32 39.92 26.20 -22.55
CA GLN A 32 39.28 26.01 -23.85
C GLN A 32 38.09 26.97 -23.97
N PRO A 33 38.04 27.84 -24.99
CA PRO A 33 37.12 28.96 -25.04
C PRO A 33 35.68 28.53 -25.40
N ALA A 34 34.73 29.39 -25.05
CA ALA A 34 33.34 29.25 -25.45
C ALA A 34 33.21 29.10 -26.98
N ARG A 35 32.46 28.08 -27.41
CA ARG A 35 32.14 27.85 -28.82
C ARG A 35 31.11 28.91 -29.25
N ALA A 36 31.55 29.85 -30.08
CA ALA A 36 30.66 30.83 -30.70
C ALA A 36 29.60 30.12 -31.57
N GLU A 37 28.38 30.64 -31.55
CA GLU A 37 27.33 30.26 -32.48
C GLU A 37 27.68 30.79 -33.88
N GLU A 38 27.69 29.91 -34.89
CA GLU A 38 27.84 30.35 -36.28
C GLU A 38 26.51 30.96 -36.76
N PRO A 39 26.51 32.17 -37.35
CA PRO A 39 25.28 32.79 -37.82
C PRO A 39 24.74 32.05 -39.05
N MET A 40 23.49 31.58 -38.98
CA MET A 40 22.78 31.05 -40.13
C MET A 40 22.68 32.11 -41.23
N THR A 41 23.15 31.77 -42.43
CA THR A 41 23.03 32.63 -43.62
C THR A 41 21.57 32.74 -44.06
N PRO A 42 21.08 33.93 -44.46
CA PRO A 42 19.73 34.06 -45.00
C PRO A 42 19.58 33.29 -46.31
N VAL A 43 18.48 32.54 -46.45
CA VAL A 43 18.08 31.94 -47.73
C VAL A 43 17.36 33.00 -48.55
N GLU A 44 17.88 33.34 -49.73
CA GLU A 44 17.25 34.31 -50.63
C GLU A 44 15.92 33.78 -51.22
N PRO A 45 14.92 34.66 -51.44
CA PRO A 45 13.68 34.27 -52.13
C PRO A 45 13.91 34.18 -53.64
N VAL A 46 13.59 33.02 -54.23
CA VAL A 46 13.63 32.85 -55.70
C VAL A 46 12.49 33.65 -56.33
N ALA A 47 12.84 34.73 -57.01
CA ALA A 47 11.91 35.52 -57.80
C ALA A 47 11.57 34.81 -59.13
N GLY A 48 10.31 34.36 -59.26
CA GLY A 48 9.75 33.85 -60.52
C GLY A 48 8.62 34.75 -61.00
N GLY A 49 8.95 35.76 -61.81
CA GLY A 49 7.96 36.64 -62.43
C GLY A 49 7.60 36.20 -63.84
N ALA A 50 6.33 35.91 -64.10
CA ALA A 50 5.78 35.82 -65.45
C ALA A 50 4.27 36.18 -65.47
N SER A 51 3.99 37.33 -66.06
CA SER A 51 2.76 37.71 -66.79
C SER A 51 1.38 37.37 -66.21
N ALA A 52 0.67 38.43 -65.80
CA ALA A 52 -0.79 38.42 -65.78
C ALA A 52 -1.32 38.68 -67.21
N GLU A 53 -2.27 37.85 -67.66
CA GLU A 53 -3.49 38.21 -68.41
C GLU A 53 -4.11 36.96 -69.04
N GLN A 54 -5.23 36.50 -68.48
CA GLN A 54 -6.46 36.13 -69.20
C GLN A 54 -7.51 35.64 -68.20
N ALA A 55 -8.54 36.44 -68.00
CA ALA A 55 -9.69 36.09 -67.17
C ALA A 55 -10.75 35.39 -68.04
N GLU A 56 -10.84 34.07 -67.94
CA GLU A 56 -11.99 33.31 -68.44
C GLU A 56 -12.74 32.63 -67.30
N SER A 57 -14.05 32.61 -67.43
CA SER A 57 -15.02 32.28 -66.39
C SER A 57 -14.84 30.87 -65.83
N ARG A 58 -14.64 30.75 -64.52
CA ARG A 58 -14.95 29.52 -63.79
C ARG A 58 -16.44 29.51 -63.40
N PRO A 59 -17.14 28.38 -63.50
CA PRO A 59 -18.49 28.26 -62.96
C PRO A 59 -18.45 28.29 -61.43
N GLU A 60 -19.43 28.97 -60.83
CA GLU A 60 -19.69 28.90 -59.39
C GLU A 60 -20.00 27.44 -59.01
N LEU A 61 -19.29 26.87 -58.05
CA LEU A 61 -19.64 25.55 -57.51
C LEU A 61 -20.77 25.72 -56.50
N GLU A 62 -22.01 25.51 -56.93
CA GLU A 62 -23.16 25.38 -56.02
C GLU A 62 -22.90 24.24 -55.03
N LEU A 63 -22.64 24.60 -53.77
CA LEU A 63 -22.58 23.68 -52.66
C LEU A 63 -24.01 23.21 -52.33
N PRO A 64 -24.22 21.92 -52.05
CA PRO A 64 -25.56 21.42 -51.75
C PRO A 64 -26.12 22.06 -50.47
N GLU A 65 -27.38 22.51 -50.52
CA GLU A 65 -28.08 23.02 -49.35
C GLU A 65 -28.14 21.95 -48.25
N ILE A 66 -27.54 22.27 -47.11
CA ILE A 66 -27.62 21.45 -45.90
C ILE A 66 -29.03 21.67 -45.33
N PRO A 67 -29.85 20.62 -45.12
CA PRO A 67 -31.19 20.80 -44.58
C PRO A 67 -31.11 21.43 -43.19
N GLU A 68 -31.85 22.52 -42.98
CA GLU A 68 -31.83 23.24 -41.70
C GLU A 68 -32.25 22.31 -40.54
N THR A 69 -31.33 22.09 -39.61
CA THR A 69 -31.61 21.43 -38.34
C THR A 69 -32.71 22.23 -37.62
N PRO A 70 -33.81 21.61 -37.14
CA PRO A 70 -34.84 22.34 -36.43
C PRO A 70 -34.22 23.05 -35.21
N ALA A 71 -34.56 24.33 -35.06
CA ALA A 71 -33.96 25.20 -34.05
C ALA A 71 -34.11 24.61 -32.64
N VAL A 72 -33.03 24.02 -32.12
CA VAL A 72 -32.92 23.69 -30.71
C VAL A 72 -32.91 25.01 -29.96
N THR A 73 -33.98 25.28 -29.22
CA THR A 73 -34.10 26.46 -28.37
C THR A 73 -33.07 26.35 -27.26
N ALA A 74 -31.89 26.93 -27.50
CA ALA A 74 -30.79 26.94 -26.55
C ALA A 74 -31.21 27.78 -25.34
N SER A 75 -31.66 27.10 -24.27
CA SER A 75 -31.70 27.71 -22.94
C SER A 75 -30.29 28.22 -22.60
N PRO A 76 -30.14 29.47 -22.13
CA PRO A 76 -28.82 30.00 -21.83
C PRO A 76 -28.13 29.15 -20.75
N PRO A 77 -26.79 29.05 -20.77
CA PRO A 77 -26.06 28.27 -19.78
C PRO A 77 -26.37 28.79 -18.38
N VAL A 78 -26.74 27.88 -17.47
CA VAL A 78 -26.96 28.23 -16.06
C VAL A 78 -25.61 28.61 -15.45
N LEU A 79 -25.37 29.92 -15.35
CA LEU A 79 -24.22 30.44 -14.64
C LEU A 79 -24.34 30.07 -13.17
N TYR A 80 -23.37 29.32 -12.65
CA TYR A 80 -23.34 28.93 -11.25
C TYR A 80 -23.16 30.17 -10.34
N ASP A 81 -24.23 30.61 -9.68
CA ASP A 81 -24.19 31.62 -8.61
C ASP A 81 -24.02 30.88 -7.27
N PRO A 82 -22.86 30.96 -6.59
CA PRO A 82 -22.66 30.32 -5.30
C PRO A 82 -23.59 30.94 -4.24
N PRO A 83 -24.08 30.15 -3.26
CA PRO A 83 -25.02 30.65 -2.27
C PRO A 83 -24.41 31.80 -1.45
N ARG A 84 -25.09 32.95 -1.47
CA ARG A 84 -24.69 34.14 -0.71
C ARG A 84 -24.94 33.89 0.78
N PHE A 85 -23.86 33.83 1.56
CA PHE A 85 -23.95 33.77 3.01
C PHE A 85 -24.49 35.08 3.57
N GLU A 86 -25.77 35.12 3.91
CA GLU A 86 -26.31 36.20 4.74
C GLU A 86 -25.68 36.13 6.14
N PRO A 87 -25.14 37.24 6.69
CA PRO A 87 -24.60 37.26 8.04
C PRO A 87 -25.75 37.07 9.04
N ARG A 88 -25.71 35.97 9.81
CA ARG A 88 -26.74 35.66 10.81
C ARG A 88 -26.99 36.84 11.75
N PRO A 89 -28.24 37.14 12.12
CA PRO A 89 -28.56 38.22 13.05
C PRO A 89 -27.88 37.99 14.40
N LYS A 90 -27.24 39.03 14.93
CA LYS A 90 -26.54 38.97 16.23
C LYS A 90 -27.56 38.84 17.37
N GLU A 91 -27.64 37.66 17.98
CA GLU A 91 -28.43 37.48 19.20
C GLU A 91 -27.97 38.42 20.32
N LYS A 92 -28.94 39.04 21.00
CA LYS A 92 -28.69 39.85 22.19
C LYS A 92 -28.28 38.94 23.35
N LYS A 93 -27.03 39.03 23.80
CA LYS A 93 -26.51 38.31 24.97
C LYS A 93 -27.30 38.67 26.24
N GLY A 94 -28.24 37.82 26.63
CA GLY A 94 -28.80 37.80 27.99
C GLY A 94 -27.71 37.47 29.02
N GLY A 95 -27.80 38.05 30.22
CA GLY A 95 -26.71 38.05 31.20
C GLY A 95 -26.24 36.65 31.65
N TRP A 96 -25.06 36.24 31.21
CA TRP A 96 -24.41 34.93 31.44
C TRP A 96 -24.17 34.58 32.93
N GLY A 97 -24.19 35.56 33.83
CA GLY A 97 -23.69 35.41 35.21
C GLY A 97 -24.49 34.50 36.17
N ARG A 98 -25.72 34.09 35.84
CA ARG A 98 -26.57 33.27 36.75
C ARG A 98 -26.68 31.79 36.39
N GLY A 99 -26.69 31.42 35.10
CA GLY A 99 -26.91 30.02 34.68
C GLY A 99 -25.78 29.06 35.08
N TRP A 100 -24.53 29.48 34.89
CA TRP A 100 -23.35 28.63 35.15
C TRP A 100 -23.19 28.19 36.61
N ARG A 101 -23.64 29.01 37.57
CA ARG A 101 -23.59 28.67 39.01
C ARG A 101 -24.51 27.51 39.39
N LEU A 102 -25.66 27.39 38.72
CA LEU A 102 -26.60 26.27 38.93
C LEU A 102 -26.11 24.99 38.23
N ALA A 103 -25.58 25.12 37.01
CA ALA A 103 -25.01 23.99 36.26
C ALA A 103 -23.80 23.37 36.97
N ALA A 104 -22.86 24.20 37.46
CA ALA A 104 -21.69 23.71 38.20
C ALA A 104 -22.07 23.02 39.52
N GLY A 105 -23.07 23.53 40.24
CA GLY A 105 -23.59 22.90 41.45
C GLY A 105 -24.19 21.51 41.21
N ALA A 106 -24.95 21.34 40.11
CA ALA A 106 -25.53 20.05 39.74
C ALA A 106 -24.46 19.01 39.38
N VAL A 107 -23.43 19.38 38.61
CA VAL A 107 -22.33 18.46 38.25
C VAL A 107 -21.52 18.03 39.47
N ALA A 108 -21.22 18.94 40.40
CA ALA A 108 -20.52 18.61 41.64
C ALA A 108 -21.29 17.59 42.49
N LEU A 109 -22.62 17.72 42.57
CA LEU A 109 -23.50 16.80 43.31
C LEU A 109 -23.50 15.38 42.70
N VAL A 110 -23.53 15.27 41.37
CA VAL A 110 -23.46 13.97 40.67
C VAL A 110 -22.11 13.28 40.93
N VAL A 111 -20.99 14.01 40.81
CA VAL A 111 -19.64 13.45 41.05
C VAL A 111 -19.46 12.99 42.50
N LEU A 112 -19.95 13.76 43.48
CA LEU A 112 -19.92 13.35 44.89
C LEU A 112 -20.76 12.10 45.16
N SER A 113 -21.94 11.97 44.54
CA SER A 113 -22.78 10.77 44.69
C SER A 113 -22.12 9.51 44.10
N ALA A 114 -21.44 9.63 42.96
CA ALA A 114 -20.73 8.52 42.32
C ALA A 114 -19.51 8.06 43.16
N ALA A 115 -18.78 8.99 43.77
CA ALA A 115 -17.63 8.67 44.63
C ALA A 115 -18.04 7.92 45.90
N VAL A 116 -19.10 8.36 46.58
CA VAL A 116 -19.61 7.69 47.80
C VAL A 116 -20.22 6.32 47.49
N GLY A 117 -20.96 6.19 46.38
CA GLY A 117 -21.51 4.91 45.92
C GLY A 117 -20.42 3.87 45.58
N SER A 118 -19.38 4.29 44.87
CA SER A 118 -18.28 3.41 44.47
C SER A 118 -17.42 2.97 45.66
N GLY A 119 -17.14 3.89 46.60
CA GLY A 119 -16.36 3.57 47.81
C GLY A 119 -17.08 2.61 48.74
N SER A 120 -18.39 2.79 48.95
CA SER A 120 -19.20 1.93 49.83
C SER A 120 -19.38 0.52 49.26
N THR A 121 -19.65 0.38 47.95
CA THR A 121 -19.69 -0.94 47.30
C THR A 121 -18.34 -1.65 47.32
N TYR A 122 -17.23 -0.93 47.12
CA TYR A 122 -15.88 -1.51 47.21
C TYR A 122 -15.55 -2.02 48.62
N TYR A 123 -15.88 -1.26 49.68
CA TYR A 123 -15.64 -1.71 51.06
C TYR A 123 -16.47 -2.93 51.45
N LEU A 124 -17.77 -2.93 51.12
CA LEU A 124 -18.65 -4.07 51.41
C LEU A 124 -18.25 -5.33 50.64
N LEU A 125 -17.85 -5.20 49.36
CA LEU A 125 -17.36 -6.33 48.57
C LEU A 125 -16.01 -6.84 49.10
N LYS A 126 -15.11 -5.95 49.53
CA LYS A 126 -13.81 -6.31 50.11
C LYS A 126 -13.97 -7.09 51.42
N GLU A 127 -14.87 -6.66 52.32
CA GLU A 127 -15.15 -7.41 53.55
C GLU A 127 -15.83 -8.76 53.26
N HIS A 128 -16.73 -8.82 52.28
CA HIS A 128 -17.36 -10.09 51.88
C HIS A 128 -16.37 -11.08 51.26
N LEU A 129 -15.38 -10.61 50.50
CA LEU A 129 -14.31 -11.45 49.95
C LEU A 129 -13.26 -11.84 51.01
N ALA A 130 -12.97 -10.95 51.97
CA ALA A 130 -12.01 -11.23 53.05
C ALA A 130 -12.57 -12.17 54.14
N SER A 131 -13.90 -12.27 54.26
CA SER A 131 -14.58 -13.17 55.21
C SER A 131 -14.93 -14.55 54.64
N GLN A 132 -14.60 -14.82 53.38
CA GLN A 132 -14.64 -16.17 52.81
C GLN A 132 -13.29 -16.88 53.05
N PRO A 133 -13.18 -17.84 53.99
CA PRO A 133 -12.03 -18.74 54.00
C PRO A 133 -12.05 -19.53 52.69
N ALA A 134 -10.98 -19.42 51.91
CA ALA A 134 -10.83 -20.08 50.61
C ALA A 134 -10.61 -21.60 50.80
N ASN A 135 -11.63 -22.32 51.27
CA ASN A 135 -11.63 -23.77 51.39
C ASN A 135 -11.91 -24.42 50.03
N TYR A 136 -11.02 -24.17 49.06
CA TYR A 136 -10.97 -24.93 47.82
C TYR A 136 -10.41 -26.33 48.12
N GLN A 137 -11.25 -27.19 48.71
CA GLN A 137 -11.02 -28.62 48.68
C GLN A 137 -11.19 -29.09 47.24
N GLN A 138 -10.06 -29.08 46.52
CA GLN A 138 -9.88 -29.73 45.23
C GLN A 138 -10.53 -31.12 45.28
N PRO A 139 -11.56 -31.41 44.47
CA PRO A 139 -12.08 -32.76 44.37
C PRO A 139 -10.94 -33.67 43.91
N ALA A 140 -10.60 -34.68 44.70
CA ALA A 140 -9.62 -35.68 44.29
C ALA A 140 -10.15 -36.36 43.03
N ALA A 141 -9.42 -36.23 41.92
CA ALA A 141 -9.81 -36.84 40.66
C ALA A 141 -9.90 -38.37 40.83
N PRO A 142 -10.96 -39.03 40.31
CA PRO A 142 -10.95 -40.48 40.19
C PRO A 142 -9.74 -40.89 39.34
N GLY A 143 -8.90 -41.77 39.87
CA GLY A 143 -7.68 -42.20 39.20
C GLY A 143 -7.98 -42.88 37.87
N GLY A 144 -7.74 -42.17 36.77
CA GLY A 144 -7.92 -42.66 35.40
C GLY A 144 -6.79 -42.15 34.51
N SER A 145 -5.85 -43.03 34.17
CA SER A 145 -4.70 -42.71 33.32
C SER A 145 -5.17 -42.47 31.87
N GLY A 146 -5.30 -41.21 31.49
CA GLY A 146 -5.65 -40.79 30.14
C GLY A 146 -5.54 -39.27 30.01
N ALA A 147 -4.35 -38.79 29.63
CA ALA A 147 -4.06 -37.35 29.59
C ALA A 147 -4.79 -36.66 28.42
N LEU A 148 -6.01 -36.19 28.68
CA LEU A 148 -6.66 -35.18 27.84
C LEU A 148 -5.93 -33.85 28.04
N GLN A 149 -4.93 -33.57 27.20
CA GLN A 149 -4.37 -32.22 27.09
C GLN A 149 -5.49 -31.25 26.68
N PRO A 150 -5.51 -30.01 27.21
CA PRO A 150 -6.54 -29.04 26.86
C PRO A 150 -6.35 -28.59 25.40
N VAL A 151 -7.29 -28.97 24.54
CA VAL A 151 -7.30 -28.73 23.08
C VAL A 151 -7.02 -27.26 22.69
N ALA A 152 -7.34 -26.31 23.57
CA ALA A 152 -7.05 -24.89 23.41
C ALA A 152 -5.55 -24.56 23.29
N GLN A 153 -4.65 -25.32 23.93
CA GLN A 153 -3.21 -25.13 23.76
C GLN A 153 -2.76 -25.57 22.37
N THR A 154 -3.26 -26.71 21.89
CA THR A 154 -2.89 -27.29 20.58
C THR A 154 -3.23 -26.36 19.41
N VAL A 155 -4.38 -25.67 19.43
CA VAL A 155 -4.78 -24.79 18.31
C VAL A 155 -3.91 -23.53 18.24
N ALA A 156 -3.58 -22.93 19.38
CA ALA A 156 -2.69 -21.77 19.44
C ALA A 156 -1.25 -22.11 19.04
N GLU A 157 -0.77 -23.30 19.43
CA GLU A 157 0.59 -23.79 19.17
C GLU A 157 0.78 -24.24 17.71
N VAL A 158 -0.26 -24.81 17.09
CA VAL A 158 -0.29 -25.07 15.63
C VAL A 158 -0.34 -23.77 14.83
N GLY A 159 -1.15 -22.78 15.24
CA GLY A 159 -1.18 -21.47 14.58
C GLY A 159 0.17 -20.73 14.66
N ALA A 160 0.84 -20.80 15.82
CA ALA A 160 2.13 -20.16 16.07
C ALA A 160 3.30 -20.78 15.29
N SER A 161 3.19 -22.02 14.83
CA SER A 161 4.24 -22.71 14.05
C SER A 161 4.01 -22.65 12.54
N VAL A 162 2.75 -22.77 12.09
CA VAL A 162 2.40 -22.85 10.65
C VAL A 162 2.65 -21.54 9.90
N ILE A 163 2.33 -20.36 10.46
CA ILE A 163 2.49 -19.09 9.75
C ILE A 163 3.96 -18.75 9.50
N PRO A 164 4.90 -18.85 10.48
CA PRO A 164 6.33 -18.66 10.22
C PRO A 164 6.91 -19.65 9.20
N GLU A 165 6.45 -20.90 9.19
CA GLU A 165 6.89 -21.91 8.21
C GLU A 165 6.45 -21.54 6.78
N ILE A 166 5.17 -21.19 6.60
CA ILE A 166 4.64 -20.74 5.30
C ILE A 166 5.37 -19.48 4.84
N TYR A 167 5.56 -18.50 5.74
CA TYR A 167 6.29 -17.27 5.44
C TYR A 167 7.71 -17.58 4.95
N ASN A 168 8.50 -18.35 5.69
CA ASN A 168 9.89 -18.66 5.32
C ASN A 168 10.00 -19.41 3.98
N ARG A 169 9.00 -20.23 3.63
CA ARG A 169 8.94 -20.99 2.38
C ARG A 169 8.49 -20.14 1.18
N VAL A 170 7.57 -19.19 1.38
CA VAL A 170 6.95 -18.44 0.27
C VAL A 170 7.55 -17.04 0.07
N ALA A 171 8.06 -16.39 1.12
CA ALA A 171 8.64 -15.05 1.01
C ALA A 171 9.76 -14.90 -0.05
N PRO A 172 10.60 -15.91 -0.36
CA PRO A 172 11.55 -15.84 -1.47
C PRO A 172 10.94 -15.71 -2.87
N ALA A 173 9.66 -16.06 -3.04
CA ALA A 173 8.91 -15.86 -4.28
C ALA A 173 8.18 -14.50 -4.34
N VAL A 174 8.06 -13.79 -3.22
CA VAL A 174 7.38 -12.50 -3.13
C VAL A 174 8.38 -11.37 -3.42
N VAL A 175 7.93 -10.31 -4.08
CA VAL A 175 8.75 -9.18 -4.50
C VAL A 175 8.09 -7.84 -4.20
N SER A 176 8.90 -6.80 -4.00
CA SER A 176 8.42 -5.41 -4.10
C SER A 176 8.37 -5.00 -5.56
N VAL A 177 7.32 -4.25 -5.93
CA VAL A 177 7.17 -3.62 -7.25
C VAL A 177 7.25 -2.12 -7.04
N TYR A 178 8.31 -1.48 -7.56
CA TYR A 178 8.49 -0.04 -7.58
C TYR A 178 8.16 0.49 -8.97
N VAL A 179 7.29 1.50 -9.04
CA VAL A 179 6.92 2.14 -10.30
C VAL A 179 7.24 3.61 -10.30
N GLU A 180 7.68 4.11 -11.46
CA GLU A 180 7.91 5.54 -11.69
C GLU A 180 7.06 6.02 -12.86
N SER A 181 6.33 7.11 -12.63
CA SER A 181 5.49 7.75 -13.64
C SER A 181 5.92 9.19 -13.89
N TYR A 182 5.93 9.60 -15.15
CA TYR A 182 6.31 10.93 -15.61
C TYR A 182 5.13 11.55 -16.37
N ARG A 183 4.67 12.72 -15.93
CA ARG A 183 3.60 13.50 -16.58
C ARG A 183 4.07 14.94 -16.76
N GLY A 184 4.72 15.20 -17.89
CA GLY A 184 5.46 16.44 -18.11
C GLY A 184 6.63 16.54 -17.15
N PHE A 185 6.74 17.65 -16.42
CA PHE A 185 7.78 17.86 -15.40
C PHE A 185 7.50 17.16 -14.06
N TYR A 186 6.31 16.59 -13.87
CA TYR A 186 5.94 15.91 -12.62
C TYR A 186 6.37 14.43 -12.66
N ARG A 187 7.22 14.02 -11.72
CA ARG A 187 7.55 12.63 -11.43
C ARG A 187 6.73 12.17 -10.23
N SER A 188 6.02 11.06 -10.40
CA SER A 188 5.36 10.30 -9.34
C SER A 188 6.07 8.95 -9.16
N SER A 189 5.93 8.36 -7.98
CA SER A 189 6.41 7.02 -7.66
C SER A 189 5.35 6.27 -6.87
N GLY A 190 5.12 5.01 -7.22
CA GLY A 190 4.25 4.10 -6.49
C GLY A 190 5.01 2.86 -6.02
N THR A 191 4.47 2.19 -5.01
CA THR A 191 4.96 0.87 -4.58
C THR A 191 3.79 -0.10 -4.42
N GLY A 192 4.06 -1.36 -4.67
CA GLY A 192 3.16 -2.49 -4.44
C GLY A 192 3.95 -3.77 -4.24
N SER A 193 3.25 -4.90 -4.19
CA SER A 193 3.84 -6.23 -4.14
C SER A 193 3.61 -6.99 -5.44
N GLY A 194 4.37 -8.06 -5.61
CA GLY A 194 4.14 -9.08 -6.63
C GLY A 194 4.64 -10.43 -6.13
N PHE A 195 4.46 -11.47 -6.94
CA PHE A 195 5.12 -12.76 -6.70
C PHE A 195 5.47 -13.47 -8.00
N VAL A 196 6.60 -14.18 -7.99
CA VAL A 196 7.08 -15.00 -9.10
C VAL A 196 6.12 -16.19 -9.28
N VAL A 197 5.58 -16.34 -10.50
CA VAL A 197 4.72 -17.47 -10.89
C VAL A 197 5.45 -18.49 -11.78
N ASP A 198 6.56 -18.09 -12.39
CA ASP A 198 7.40 -18.96 -13.22
C ASP A 198 8.89 -18.60 -13.02
N PRO A 199 9.79 -19.58 -12.76
CA PRO A 199 11.23 -19.34 -12.56
C PRO A 199 11.93 -18.60 -13.71
N ALA A 200 11.38 -18.61 -14.92
CA ALA A 200 11.86 -17.80 -16.03
C ALA A 200 11.67 -16.28 -15.82
N GLY A 201 11.10 -15.84 -14.70
CA GLY A 201 10.97 -14.43 -14.32
C GLY A 201 9.64 -13.79 -14.65
N TYR A 202 8.57 -14.58 -14.75
CA TYR A 202 7.21 -14.04 -14.80
C TYR A 202 6.69 -13.79 -13.37
N ILE A 203 6.15 -12.59 -13.16
CA ILE A 203 5.68 -12.11 -11.86
C ILE A 203 4.25 -11.62 -12.02
N LEU A 204 3.36 -12.03 -11.12
CA LEU A 204 2.00 -11.51 -11.02
C LEU A 204 1.96 -10.33 -10.03
N THR A 205 1.15 -9.32 -10.33
CA THR A 205 0.84 -8.16 -9.47
C THR A 205 -0.52 -7.58 -9.90
N ASN A 206 -1.00 -6.52 -9.26
CA ASN A 206 -2.23 -5.85 -9.69
C ASN A 206 -2.02 -4.97 -10.93
N TYR A 207 -3.11 -4.71 -11.66
CA TYR A 207 -3.13 -3.71 -12.73
C TYR A 207 -2.88 -2.30 -12.17
N HIS A 208 -3.57 -1.93 -11.08
CA HIS A 208 -3.49 -0.59 -10.50
C HIS A 208 -2.09 -0.23 -9.98
N VAL A 209 -1.27 -1.22 -9.59
CA VAL A 209 0.13 -1.04 -9.16
C VAL A 209 1.01 -0.57 -10.31
N VAL A 210 0.69 -0.95 -11.56
CA VAL A 210 1.54 -0.71 -12.73
C VAL A 210 0.93 0.22 -13.78
N ASP A 211 -0.28 0.73 -13.56
CA ASP A 211 -0.93 1.62 -14.51
C ASP A 211 -0.21 2.97 -14.61
N GLY A 212 -0.05 3.46 -15.85
CA GLY A 212 0.72 4.67 -16.15
C GLY A 212 2.21 4.63 -15.78
N ALA A 213 2.78 3.47 -15.40
CA ALA A 213 4.20 3.34 -15.11
C ALA A 213 5.05 3.38 -16.39
N GLN A 214 6.09 4.22 -16.44
CA GLN A 214 7.09 4.19 -17.53
C GLN A 214 8.37 3.44 -17.15
N ARG A 215 8.68 3.31 -15.85
CA ARG A 215 9.74 2.42 -15.35
C ARG A 215 9.16 1.55 -14.24
N ILE A 216 9.49 0.26 -14.27
CA ILE A 216 9.14 -0.71 -13.25
C ILE A 216 10.42 -1.40 -12.79
N THR A 217 10.68 -1.37 -11.49
CA THR A 217 11.80 -2.07 -10.85
C THR A 217 11.23 -3.06 -9.84
N VAL A 218 11.62 -4.32 -9.97
CA VAL A 218 11.27 -5.39 -9.02
C VAL A 218 12.42 -5.55 -8.04
N GLN A 219 12.12 -5.70 -6.74
CA GLN A 219 13.11 -6.06 -5.72
C GLN A 219 12.75 -7.39 -5.04
N PHE A 220 13.74 -8.27 -4.92
CA PHE A 220 13.62 -9.60 -4.32
C PHE A 220 13.99 -9.58 -2.82
N ILE A 221 13.76 -10.70 -2.13
CA ILE A 221 13.99 -10.81 -0.66
C ILE A 221 15.44 -10.60 -0.22
N ASP A 222 16.40 -10.85 -1.11
CA ASP A 222 17.84 -10.62 -0.92
C ASP A 222 18.26 -9.16 -1.22
N GLY A 223 17.31 -8.30 -1.59
CA GLY A 223 17.53 -6.90 -1.92
C GLY A 223 17.99 -6.68 -3.37
N GLU A 224 18.24 -7.73 -4.15
CA GLU A 224 18.58 -7.61 -5.57
C GLU A 224 17.43 -6.96 -6.34
N THR A 225 17.75 -6.09 -7.30
CA THR A 225 16.77 -5.38 -8.12
C THR A 225 16.92 -5.70 -9.60
N MET A 226 15.78 -5.84 -10.29
CA MET A 226 15.72 -6.10 -11.73
C MET A 226 14.74 -5.14 -12.40
N THR A 227 15.09 -4.63 -13.58
CA THR A 227 14.14 -3.89 -14.42
C THR A 227 13.09 -4.86 -14.96
N ALA A 228 11.81 -4.53 -14.80
CA ALA A 228 10.69 -5.31 -15.32
C ALA A 228 9.99 -4.59 -16.48
N ARG A 229 9.36 -5.38 -17.35
CA ARG A 229 8.40 -4.90 -18.35
C ARG A 229 7.04 -5.55 -18.13
N VAL A 230 5.96 -4.83 -18.43
CA VAL A 230 4.62 -5.43 -18.52
C VAL A 230 4.56 -6.30 -19.77
N VAL A 231 4.11 -7.55 -19.64
CA VAL A 231 3.88 -8.49 -20.77
C VAL A 231 2.41 -8.84 -20.94
N GLY A 232 1.58 -8.61 -19.93
CA GLY A 232 0.12 -8.73 -20.00
C GLY A 232 -0.54 -7.87 -18.94
N LYS A 233 -1.75 -7.37 -19.20
CA LYS A 233 -2.53 -6.60 -18.22
C LYS A 233 -4.03 -6.75 -18.50
N ASP A 234 -4.82 -6.85 -17.43
CA ASP A 234 -6.27 -6.90 -17.45
C ASP A 234 -6.80 -5.99 -16.34
N SER A 235 -7.43 -4.88 -16.74
CA SER A 235 -8.02 -3.92 -15.80
C SER A 235 -9.34 -4.39 -15.21
N THR A 236 -9.97 -5.44 -15.75
CA THR A 236 -11.26 -5.96 -15.26
C THR A 236 -11.08 -6.89 -14.06
N SER A 237 -10.04 -7.72 -14.07
CA SER A 237 -9.63 -8.54 -12.92
C SER A 237 -8.62 -7.84 -11.99
N ASP A 238 -8.24 -6.60 -12.29
CA ASP A 238 -7.12 -5.87 -11.67
C ASP A 238 -5.80 -6.68 -11.62
N LEU A 239 -5.40 -7.31 -12.74
CA LEU A 239 -4.16 -8.11 -12.81
C LEU A 239 -3.17 -7.58 -13.85
N ALA A 240 -1.88 -7.74 -13.56
CA ALA A 240 -0.80 -7.55 -14.51
C ALA A 240 0.27 -8.63 -14.37
N VAL A 241 0.87 -8.98 -15.52
CA VAL A 241 2.02 -9.88 -15.59
C VAL A 241 3.25 -9.06 -15.98
N LEU A 242 4.25 -9.10 -15.11
CA LEU A 242 5.58 -8.53 -15.32
C LEU A 242 6.56 -9.62 -15.78
N LYS A 243 7.57 -9.22 -16.55
CA LYS A 243 8.71 -10.06 -16.94
C LYS A 243 10.02 -9.36 -16.60
N VAL A 244 10.82 -9.98 -15.75
CA VAL A 244 12.25 -9.65 -15.54
C VAL A 244 13.14 -10.56 -16.42
N ASP A 245 14.44 -10.33 -16.43
CA ASP A 245 15.41 -11.28 -16.98
C ASP A 245 16.32 -11.80 -15.84
N PRO A 246 16.19 -13.08 -15.44
CA PRO A 246 16.97 -13.61 -14.32
C PRO A 246 18.41 -13.96 -14.68
N GLY A 247 18.77 -14.05 -15.96
CA GLY A 247 20.07 -14.59 -16.39
C GLY A 247 20.31 -16.00 -15.82
N ASP A 248 21.43 -16.19 -15.12
CA ASP A 248 21.78 -17.45 -14.45
C ASP A 248 21.12 -17.63 -13.06
N ARG A 249 20.39 -16.63 -12.54
CA ARG A 249 19.75 -16.72 -11.22
C ARG A 249 18.54 -17.64 -11.25
N GLN A 250 18.48 -18.60 -10.33
CA GLN A 250 17.28 -19.39 -10.12
C GLN A 250 16.28 -18.62 -9.25
N LEU A 251 15.12 -18.25 -9.82
CA LEU A 251 14.03 -17.64 -9.07
C LEU A 251 13.12 -18.70 -8.45
N VAL A 252 12.70 -18.46 -7.20
CA VAL A 252 11.71 -19.29 -6.51
C VAL A 252 10.32 -18.85 -6.97
N ALA A 253 9.54 -19.76 -7.56
CA ALA A 253 8.14 -19.50 -7.91
C ALA A 253 7.20 -19.93 -6.77
N ALA A 254 6.11 -19.19 -6.58
CA ALA A 254 5.06 -19.56 -5.63
C ALA A 254 4.17 -20.66 -6.22
N THR A 255 3.83 -21.66 -5.42
CA THR A 255 2.89 -22.72 -5.83
C THR A 255 1.48 -22.17 -5.93
N LEU A 256 0.85 -22.26 -7.10
CA LEU A 256 -0.56 -21.91 -7.25
C LEU A 256 -1.47 -23.02 -6.69
N GLY A 257 -2.48 -22.63 -5.94
CA GLY A 257 -3.52 -23.51 -5.41
C GLY A 257 -4.76 -23.53 -6.32
N ASP A 258 -5.78 -24.25 -5.87
CA ASP A 258 -7.08 -24.33 -6.52
C ASP A 258 -8.07 -23.43 -5.76
N SER A 259 -8.43 -22.28 -6.36
CA SER A 259 -9.33 -21.29 -5.76
C SER A 259 -10.78 -21.77 -5.68
N ASP A 260 -11.21 -22.68 -6.56
CA ASP A 260 -12.58 -23.20 -6.59
C ASP A 260 -12.87 -24.12 -5.40
N ARG A 261 -11.81 -24.54 -4.68
CA ARG A 261 -11.86 -25.40 -3.50
C ARG A 261 -11.73 -24.65 -2.17
N VAL A 262 -11.59 -23.32 -2.21
CA VAL A 262 -11.46 -22.48 -1.03
C VAL A 262 -12.78 -22.43 -0.26
N GLN A 263 -12.71 -22.55 1.07
CA GLN A 263 -13.89 -22.53 1.95
C GLN A 263 -13.83 -21.39 2.96
N VAL A 264 -15.01 -20.86 3.31
CA VAL A 264 -15.17 -19.87 4.38
C VAL A 264 -14.73 -20.48 5.71
N GLY A 265 -13.88 -19.77 6.45
CA GLY A 265 -13.23 -20.24 7.68
C GLY A 265 -11.84 -20.86 7.49
N GLU A 266 -11.37 -21.06 6.25
CA GLU A 266 -9.98 -21.50 6.01
C GLU A 266 -8.97 -20.38 6.35
N LEU A 267 -7.80 -20.77 6.86
CA LEU A 267 -6.69 -19.86 7.16
C LEU A 267 -6.24 -19.13 5.88
N ALA A 268 -6.23 -17.80 5.93
CA ALA A 268 -5.79 -16.92 4.87
C ALA A 268 -4.57 -16.10 5.35
N ILE A 269 -3.46 -16.15 4.60
CA ILE A 269 -2.21 -15.45 4.93
C ILE A 269 -1.85 -14.54 3.76
N ALA A 270 -1.83 -13.23 3.97
CA ALA A 270 -1.38 -12.26 2.99
C ALA A 270 0.10 -11.92 3.24
N ILE A 271 0.94 -12.02 2.21
CA ILE A 271 2.34 -11.57 2.26
C ILE A 271 2.52 -10.43 1.25
N GLY A 272 3.23 -9.39 1.66
CA GLY A 272 3.69 -8.34 0.77
C GLY A 272 5.01 -7.72 1.23
N ASN A 273 5.64 -6.92 0.37
CA ASN A 273 6.85 -6.17 0.68
C ASN A 273 6.68 -4.69 0.28
N PRO A 274 6.09 -3.84 1.13
CA PRO A 274 5.80 -2.45 0.79
C PRO A 274 7.03 -1.58 0.48
N TYR A 275 8.19 -1.92 1.08
CA TYR A 275 9.35 -1.02 1.19
C TYR A 275 10.73 -1.72 1.08
N GLY A 276 10.82 -2.99 0.66
CA GLY A 276 12.10 -3.66 0.41
C GLY A 276 12.91 -4.08 1.66
N HIS A 277 12.54 -3.59 2.85
CA HIS A 277 13.33 -3.78 4.08
C HIS A 277 12.73 -4.76 5.09
N ALA A 278 11.43 -5.07 4.99
CA ALA A 278 10.78 -6.13 5.75
C ALA A 278 9.48 -6.54 5.05
N PHE A 279 9.31 -7.82 4.76
CA PHE A 279 8.05 -8.35 4.26
C PHE A 279 7.02 -8.27 5.40
N THR A 280 5.85 -7.74 5.08
CA THR A 280 4.70 -7.73 5.99
C THR A 280 3.90 -9.01 5.74
N VAL A 281 3.72 -9.80 6.80
CA VAL A 281 2.78 -10.93 6.82
C VAL A 281 1.59 -10.57 7.71
N THR A 282 0.38 -10.77 7.19
CA THR A 282 -0.86 -10.67 7.95
C THR A 282 -1.64 -11.97 7.77
N ALA A 283 -2.41 -12.35 8.78
CA ALA A 283 -3.17 -13.59 8.76
C ALA A 283 -4.56 -13.37 9.34
N GLY A 284 -5.50 -14.19 8.86
CA GLY A 284 -6.91 -14.18 9.20
C GLY A 284 -7.58 -15.41 8.60
N ILE A 285 -8.83 -15.30 8.23
CA ILE A 285 -9.62 -16.35 7.59
C ILE A 285 -10.28 -15.85 6.30
N VAL A 286 -10.60 -16.79 5.41
CA VAL A 286 -11.57 -16.55 4.35
C VAL A 286 -12.92 -16.24 4.97
N SER A 287 -13.36 -15.00 4.85
CA SER A 287 -14.61 -14.47 5.39
C SER A 287 -15.80 -14.65 4.42
N ALA A 288 -15.54 -14.63 3.11
CA ALA A 288 -16.51 -14.95 2.06
C ALA A 288 -15.79 -15.33 0.74
N ILE A 289 -16.51 -15.97 -0.17
CA ILE A 289 -16.04 -16.33 -1.53
C ILE A 289 -17.05 -15.83 -2.57
N GLY A 290 -16.63 -15.67 -3.82
CA GLY A 290 -17.51 -15.28 -4.92
C GLY A 290 -18.08 -13.86 -4.80
N ARG A 291 -17.37 -12.96 -4.12
CA ARG A 291 -17.77 -11.56 -3.98
C ARG A 291 -17.51 -10.78 -5.26
N GLU A 292 -18.23 -9.69 -5.44
CA GLU A 292 -17.94 -8.67 -6.45
C GLU A 292 -17.33 -7.47 -5.70
N ILE A 293 -16.11 -7.08 -6.04
CA ILE A 293 -15.51 -5.83 -5.55
C ILE A 293 -15.91 -4.73 -6.54
N VAL A 294 -16.76 -3.82 -6.08
CA VAL A 294 -17.27 -2.71 -6.90
C VAL A 294 -16.54 -1.42 -6.53
N GLU A 295 -15.66 -0.97 -7.42
CA GLU A 295 -15.02 0.34 -7.37
C GLU A 295 -15.66 1.32 -8.37
N PRO A 296 -15.42 2.64 -8.27
CA PRO A 296 -16.04 3.63 -9.15
C PRO A 296 -15.78 3.45 -10.66
N THR A 297 -14.73 2.69 -11.03
CA THR A 297 -14.32 2.46 -12.42
C THR A 297 -14.11 0.99 -12.80
N THR A 298 -14.18 0.08 -11.82
CA THR A 298 -13.79 -1.33 -11.98
C THR A 298 -14.74 -2.22 -11.19
N SER A 299 -15.11 -3.38 -11.74
CA SER A 299 -15.74 -4.45 -10.96
C SER A 299 -14.93 -5.73 -11.10
N ILE A 300 -14.44 -6.26 -9.98
CA ILE A 300 -13.68 -7.51 -9.91
C ILE A 300 -14.61 -8.61 -9.42
N PRO A 301 -15.07 -9.53 -10.29
CA PRO A 301 -15.93 -10.65 -9.89
C PRO A 301 -15.11 -11.78 -9.25
N GLY A 302 -15.78 -12.63 -8.45
CA GLY A 302 -15.18 -13.87 -7.93
C GLY A 302 -14.24 -13.69 -6.73
N ALA A 303 -14.16 -12.49 -6.15
CA ALA A 303 -13.21 -12.17 -5.10
C ALA A 303 -13.37 -13.01 -3.82
N ILE A 304 -12.23 -13.32 -3.22
CA ILE A 304 -12.12 -13.91 -1.88
C ILE A 304 -12.05 -12.76 -0.87
N GLN A 305 -13.01 -12.70 0.05
CA GLN A 305 -13.00 -11.74 1.15
C GLN A 305 -12.25 -12.36 2.33
N THR A 306 -11.32 -11.62 2.95
CA THR A 306 -10.58 -12.04 4.14
C THR A 306 -10.64 -10.96 5.24
N ASP A 307 -10.42 -11.35 6.49
CA ASP A 307 -10.16 -10.41 7.59
C ASP A 307 -8.65 -10.25 7.90
N ALA A 308 -7.79 -10.98 7.18
CA ALA A 308 -6.35 -10.69 7.14
C ALA A 308 -6.13 -9.25 6.66
N ALA A 309 -5.34 -8.47 7.39
CA ALA A 309 -5.20 -7.04 7.11
C ALA A 309 -4.48 -6.78 5.77
N ILE A 310 -5.24 -6.29 4.78
CA ILE A 310 -4.75 -5.77 3.50
C ILE A 310 -4.54 -4.26 3.64
N ASN A 311 -3.38 -3.76 3.20
CA ASN A 311 -2.96 -2.37 3.36
C ASN A 311 -2.11 -1.94 2.15
N PRO A 312 -2.01 -0.64 1.85
CA PRO A 312 -1.09 -0.13 0.83
C PRO A 312 0.32 -0.71 0.99
N GLY A 313 0.72 -1.55 0.02
CA GLY A 313 2.00 -2.26 0.02
C GLY A 313 1.92 -3.79 0.04
N ASN A 314 0.79 -4.43 0.41
CA ASN A 314 0.59 -5.87 0.12
C ASN A 314 -0.36 -6.16 -1.05
N SER A 315 -1.06 -5.16 -1.59
CA SER A 315 -1.70 -5.23 -2.92
C SER A 315 -0.72 -5.70 -3.99
N GLY A 316 -1.15 -6.64 -4.82
CA GLY A 316 -0.38 -7.38 -5.83
C GLY A 316 0.39 -8.58 -5.28
N GLY A 317 0.54 -8.68 -3.95
CA GLY A 317 1.14 -9.85 -3.28
C GLY A 317 0.18 -11.04 -3.20
N PRO A 318 0.65 -12.24 -2.84
CA PRO A 318 -0.19 -13.42 -2.78
C PRO A 318 -1.07 -13.45 -1.52
N LEU A 319 -2.28 -13.99 -1.68
CA LEU A 319 -3.10 -14.53 -0.61
C LEU A 319 -2.91 -16.06 -0.58
N LEU A 320 -2.47 -16.59 0.55
CA LEU A 320 -2.05 -17.98 0.71
C LEU A 320 -3.00 -18.77 1.62
N ASN A 321 -3.17 -20.06 1.33
CA ASN A 321 -3.86 -21.00 2.22
C ASN A 321 -2.89 -21.63 3.26
N SER A 322 -3.43 -22.49 4.14
CA SER A 322 -2.65 -23.23 5.16
C SER A 322 -1.59 -24.21 4.62
N ARG A 323 -1.53 -24.46 3.31
CA ARG A 323 -0.46 -25.24 2.66
C ARG A 323 0.63 -24.33 2.07
N GLY A 324 0.47 -23.01 2.10
CA GLY A 324 1.36 -22.05 1.46
C GLY A 324 1.18 -21.98 -0.05
N GLU A 325 0.02 -22.39 -0.56
CA GLU A 325 -0.34 -22.27 -1.98
C GLU A 325 -1.12 -20.95 -2.18
N VAL A 326 -0.88 -20.27 -3.30
CA VAL A 326 -1.58 -19.04 -3.68
C VAL A 326 -3.02 -19.36 -4.07
N ILE A 327 -3.98 -18.80 -3.34
CA ILE A 327 -5.42 -18.90 -3.61
C ILE A 327 -6.03 -17.60 -4.16
N GLY A 328 -5.27 -16.50 -4.15
CA GLY A 328 -5.68 -15.22 -4.72
C GLY A 328 -4.54 -14.20 -4.75
N VAL A 329 -4.83 -13.03 -5.31
CA VAL A 329 -3.96 -11.85 -5.26
C VAL A 329 -4.61 -10.86 -4.29
N ASN A 330 -3.83 -10.30 -3.37
CA ASN A 330 -4.30 -9.22 -2.51
C ASN A 330 -4.56 -8.00 -3.39
N THR A 331 -5.72 -7.37 -3.27
CA THR A 331 -6.15 -6.21 -4.06
C THR A 331 -6.49 -5.08 -3.09
#